data_AF-A0A935K2M7-F1
#
_entry.id   AF-A0A935K2M7-F1
#
_cell.length_a   1.000
_cell.length_b   1.000
_cell.length_c   1.000
_cell.angle_alpha   90.00
_cell.angle_beta   90.00
_cell.angle_gamma   90.00
#
_symmetry.space_group_name_H-M   'P 1'
#
loop_
_entity.id
_entity.type
_entity.pdbx_description
1 polymer ?
#
loop_
_entity_poly.entity_id
_entity_poly.type
_entity_poly.pdbx_seq_one_letter_code
_entity_poly.pdbx_strand_id
1 'polypeptide(L)'
;MLKLFPIFIFLVLASLSTSEIYAQQGMDTSKVLVKFNEPMSRDGIFDTNNYTLYQDNEIPIAIYKVGVVAGDTAVVLYTEKYNPQSSYRLIINNLKDKSGNVISESHKMAFY
;
A
#
# COMPACT_ATOMS: atom_id res chain seq x y z
N MET A 1 23.30 -61.12 -32.44
CA MET A 1 22.66 -60.96 -31.12
C MET A 1 22.45 -59.47 -30.87
N LEU A 2 21.19 -59.01 -30.87
CA LEU A 2 20.81 -57.62 -30.64
C LEU A 2 20.85 -57.35 -29.13
N LYS A 3 21.71 -56.44 -28.66
CA LYS A 3 21.75 -56.04 -27.23
C LYS A 3 20.85 -54.81 -27.05
N LEU A 4 19.82 -54.97 -26.21
CA LEU A 4 18.90 -53.91 -25.80
C LEU A 4 19.61 -52.88 -24.89
N PHE A 5 19.39 -51.60 -25.19
CA PHE A 5 19.79 -50.44 -24.37
C PHE A 5 18.79 -50.20 -23.23
N PRO A 6 19.21 -49.77 -22.03
CA PRO A 6 18.31 -49.14 -21.09
C PRO A 6 18.16 -47.64 -21.39
N ILE A 7 16.92 -47.23 -21.63
CA ILE A 7 16.49 -45.82 -21.72
C ILE A 7 16.44 -45.27 -20.29
N PHE A 8 17.25 -44.25 -19.99
CA PHE A 8 17.10 -43.46 -18.77
C PHE A 8 16.01 -42.41 -18.98
N ILE A 9 14.86 -42.59 -18.31
CA ILE A 9 13.79 -41.60 -18.27
C ILE A 9 14.13 -40.61 -17.15
N PHE A 10 14.47 -39.37 -17.50
CA PHE A 10 14.62 -38.28 -16.54
C PHE A 10 13.22 -37.73 -16.22
N LEU A 11 12.72 -38.00 -15.00
CA LEU A 11 11.47 -37.42 -14.52
C LEU A 11 11.74 -35.98 -14.04
N VAL A 12 11.38 -34.98 -14.84
CA VAL A 12 11.43 -33.57 -14.43
C VAL A 12 10.18 -33.26 -13.61
N LEU A 13 10.33 -33.13 -12.29
CA LEU A 13 9.28 -32.63 -11.40
C LEU A 13 9.18 -31.10 -11.59
N ALA A 14 8.25 -30.65 -12.42
CA ALA A 14 7.88 -29.23 -12.48
C ALA A 14 7.10 -28.87 -11.21
N SER A 15 7.64 -27.99 -10.38
CA SER A 15 6.91 -27.44 -9.23
C SER A 15 5.81 -26.51 -9.71
N LEU A 16 4.57 -26.98 -9.67
CA LEU A 16 3.39 -26.14 -9.89
C LEU A 16 3.19 -25.28 -8.64
N SER A 17 3.63 -24.03 -8.66
CA SER A 17 3.19 -23.06 -7.65
C SER A 17 1.72 -22.72 -7.93
N THR A 18 0.79 -23.39 -7.27
CA THR A 18 -0.62 -23.03 -7.32
C THR A 18 -0.83 -21.74 -6.52
N SER A 19 -1.36 -20.70 -7.15
CA SER A 19 -1.81 -19.51 -6.44
C SER A 19 -3.08 -19.85 -5.66
N GLU A 20 -3.00 -19.93 -4.34
CA GLU A 20 -4.18 -20.06 -3.48
C GLU A 20 -4.81 -18.67 -3.25
N ILE A 21 -6.11 -18.56 -3.52
CA ILE A 21 -6.90 -17.39 -3.13
C ILE A 21 -7.47 -17.69 -1.74
N TYR A 22 -6.95 -17.02 -0.71
CA TYR A 22 -7.59 -17.02 0.60
C TYR A 22 -8.75 -16.04 0.62
N ALA A 23 -9.90 -16.46 1.16
CA ALA A 23 -10.96 -15.54 1.50
C ALA A 23 -10.49 -14.65 2.66
N GLN A 24 -10.28 -13.36 2.41
CA GLN A 24 -10.07 -12.40 3.50
C GLN A 24 -11.42 -12.22 4.21
N GLN A 25 -11.51 -12.63 5.49
CA GLN A 25 -12.61 -12.21 6.35
C GLN A 25 -12.59 -10.69 6.35
N GLY A 26 -13.60 -10.06 5.74
CA GLY A 26 -13.60 -8.63 5.47
C GLY A 26 -13.40 -7.86 6.76
N MET A 27 -12.18 -7.36 7.00
CA MET A 27 -12.00 -6.33 7.99
C MET A 27 -12.84 -5.16 7.51
N ASP A 28 -13.76 -4.71 8.34
CA ASP A 28 -14.49 -3.48 8.10
C ASP A 28 -13.44 -2.36 7.99
N THR A 29 -13.24 -1.87 6.77
CA THR A 29 -12.10 -1.03 6.38
C THR A 29 -12.61 0.18 5.63
N SER A 30 -11.84 1.26 5.68
CA SER A 30 -12.13 2.50 4.98
C SER A 30 -11.00 2.89 4.04
N LYS A 31 -11.26 3.86 3.17
CA LYS A 31 -10.29 4.37 2.20
C LYS A 31 -10.23 5.90 2.28
N VAL A 32 -9.02 6.46 2.37
CA VAL A 32 -8.77 7.89 2.16
C VAL A 32 -8.14 8.09 0.80
N LEU A 33 -8.71 8.99 -0.01
CA LEU A 33 -8.03 9.52 -1.17
C LEU A 33 -7.29 10.80 -0.78
N VAL A 34 -5.97 10.77 -0.80
CA VAL A 34 -5.11 11.94 -0.55
C VAL A 34 -4.61 12.44 -1.90
N LYS A 35 -4.78 13.73 -2.19
CA LYS A 35 -4.33 14.36 -3.43
C LYS A 35 -3.17 15.30 -3.15
N PHE A 36 -2.15 15.22 -4.00
CA PHE A 36 -1.00 16.12 -4.02
C PHE A 36 -1.18 17.14 -5.15
N ASN A 37 -0.57 18.31 -4.99
CA ASN A 37 -0.56 19.36 -6.01
C ASN A 37 0.44 19.08 -7.15
N GLU A 38 1.33 18.11 -6.97
CA GLU A 38 2.32 17.69 -7.95
C GLU A 38 2.60 16.17 -7.87
N PRO A 39 3.20 15.55 -8.90
CA PRO A 39 3.59 14.15 -8.85
C PRO A 39 4.66 13.88 -7.80
N MET A 40 4.40 12.89 -6.94
CA MET A 40 5.31 12.50 -5.86
C MET A 40 6.35 11.46 -6.33
N SER A 41 7.50 11.44 -5.66
CA SER A 41 8.47 10.34 -5.77
C SER A 41 7.86 9.05 -5.24
N ARG A 42 8.29 7.90 -5.79
CA ARG A 42 7.92 6.59 -5.28
C ARG A 42 8.74 6.13 -4.08
N ASP A 43 9.80 6.88 -3.75
CA ASP A 43 10.59 6.65 -2.54
C ASP A 43 9.76 7.05 -1.32
N GLY A 44 9.47 6.09 -0.45
CA GLY A 44 8.69 6.31 0.78
C GLY A 44 7.18 6.47 0.60
N ILE A 45 6.66 6.68 -0.62
CA ILE A 45 5.21 6.90 -0.83
C ILE A 45 4.34 5.69 -0.41
N PHE A 46 4.91 4.49 -0.47
CA PHE A 46 4.23 3.24 -0.06
C PHE A 46 4.41 2.91 1.42
N ASP A 47 5.31 3.59 2.11
CA ASP A 47 5.61 3.34 3.51
C ASP A 47 4.51 3.97 4.38
N THR A 48 3.77 3.12 5.09
CA THR A 48 2.70 3.57 5.99
C THR A 48 3.21 4.43 7.12
N ASN A 49 4.49 4.32 7.52
CA ASN A 49 5.09 5.15 8.57
C ASN A 49 5.21 6.64 8.18
N ASN A 50 5.10 6.95 6.89
CA ASN A 50 5.05 8.33 6.40
C ASN A 50 3.65 8.97 6.53
N TYR A 51 2.67 8.23 7.04
CA TYR A 51 1.30 8.70 7.22
C TYR A 51 0.85 8.44 8.66
N THR A 52 0.23 9.42 9.28
CA THR A 52 -0.38 9.27 10.61
C THR A 52 -1.79 9.81 10.56
N LEU A 53 -2.77 8.97 10.86
CA LEU A 53 -4.19 9.34 10.86
C LEU A 53 -4.72 9.31 12.28
N TYR A 54 -5.37 10.39 12.70
CA TYR A 54 -6.06 10.50 13.98
C TYR A 54 -7.55 10.70 13.77
N GLN A 55 -8.36 10.06 14.61
CA GLN A 55 -9.77 10.36 14.84
C GLN A 55 -9.88 11.29 16.05
N ASP A 56 -10.70 12.34 15.92
CA ASP A 56 -10.97 13.34 16.96
C ASP A 56 -9.69 13.91 17.59
N ASN A 57 -8.66 14.09 16.76
CA ASN A 57 -7.30 14.56 17.08
C ASN A 57 -6.46 13.71 18.04
N GLU A 58 -7.00 12.65 18.63
CA GLU A 58 -6.38 11.91 19.74
C GLU A 58 -6.22 10.41 19.46
N ILE A 59 -7.19 9.79 18.78
CA ILE A 59 -7.25 8.34 18.63
C ILE A 59 -6.52 7.94 17.35
N PRO A 60 -5.41 7.18 17.41
CA PRO A 60 -4.70 6.76 16.21
C PRO A 60 -5.52 5.74 15.42
N ILE A 61 -5.54 5.89 14.10
CA ILE A 61 -6.21 5.00 13.17
C ILE A 61 -5.17 4.21 12.39
N ALA A 62 -5.33 2.88 12.35
CA ALA A 62 -4.41 2.02 11.64
C ALA A 62 -4.49 2.24 10.12
N ILE A 63 -3.31 2.34 9.48
CA ILE A 63 -3.15 2.38 8.02
C ILE A 63 -2.46 1.09 7.61
N TYR A 64 -3.17 0.22 6.90
CA TYR A 64 -2.70 -1.11 6.55
C TYR A 64 -1.90 -1.14 5.26
N LYS A 65 -2.23 -0.24 4.32
CA LYS A 65 -1.65 -0.22 2.98
C LYS A 65 -1.80 1.16 2.35
N VAL A 66 -0.84 1.50 1.49
CA VAL A 66 -0.92 2.66 0.59
C VAL A 66 -0.92 2.17 -0.86
N GLY A 67 -1.91 2.60 -1.64
CA GLY A 67 -1.92 2.47 -3.10
C GLY A 67 -1.61 3.81 -3.75
N VAL A 68 -0.93 3.81 -4.89
CA VAL A 68 -0.65 5.03 -5.67
C VAL A 68 -1.56 5.06 -6.89
N VAL A 69 -2.19 6.20 -7.14
CA VAL A 69 -3.01 6.43 -8.34
C VAL A 69 -2.08 6.76 -9.52
N ALA A 70 -2.47 6.33 -10.73
CA ALA A 70 -1.71 6.64 -11.95
C ALA A 70 -1.45 8.16 -12.07
N GLY A 71 -0.21 8.52 -12.40
CA GLY A 71 0.27 9.90 -12.40
C GLY A 71 1.00 10.32 -11.12
N ASP A 72 0.99 9.49 -10.08
CA ASP A 72 1.66 9.71 -8.78
C ASP A 72 1.20 11.00 -8.06
N THR A 73 0.03 11.54 -8.40
CA THR A 73 -0.57 12.76 -7.81
C THR A 73 -1.60 12.46 -6.71
N ALA A 74 -1.85 11.20 -6.42
CA ALA A 74 -2.72 10.80 -5.33
C ALA A 74 -2.36 9.43 -4.78
N VAL A 75 -2.67 9.23 -3.50
CA VAL A 75 -2.60 7.93 -2.84
C VAL A 75 -3.95 7.54 -2.24
N VAL A 76 -4.17 6.23 -2.16
CA VAL A 76 -5.28 5.63 -1.44
C VAL A 76 -4.74 4.96 -0.19
N LEU A 77 -5.09 5.49 0.98
CA LEU A 77 -4.80 4.87 2.27
C LEU A 77 -5.91 3.86 2.57
N TYR A 78 -5.54 2.62 2.84
CA TYR A 78 -6.45 1.57 3.30
C TYR A 78 -6.34 1.50 4.82
N THR A 79 -7.42 1.81 5.52
CA THR A 79 -7.40 2.02 6.97
C THR A 79 -8.42 1.16 7.68
N GLU A 80 -8.34 1.15 9.01
CA GLU A 80 -9.47 0.76 9.87
C GLU A 80 -10.74 1.54 9.49
N LYS A 81 -11.90 0.96 9.79
CA LYS A 81 -13.22 1.57 9.57
C LYS A 81 -13.33 2.97 10.19
N TYR A 82 -13.99 3.88 9.49
CA TYR A 82 -14.37 5.18 10.05
C TYR A 82 -15.67 5.17 10.83
N ASN A 83 -15.71 6.07 11.80
CA ASN A 83 -16.91 6.56 12.44
C ASN A 83 -17.40 7.81 11.68
N PRO A 84 -18.56 7.75 11.01
CA PRO A 84 -19.12 8.89 10.27
C PRO A 84 -19.45 10.14 11.11
N GLN A 85 -19.39 10.05 12.44
CA GLN A 85 -19.65 11.17 13.34
C GLN A 85 -18.39 11.79 13.94
N SER A 86 -17.21 11.31 13.54
CA SER A 86 -15.93 11.81 14.01
C SER A 86 -15.22 12.66 12.98
N SER A 87 -14.31 13.49 13.46
CA SER A 87 -13.37 14.28 12.67
C SER A 87 -12.06 13.53 12.47
N TYR A 88 -11.37 13.79 11.37
CA TYR A 88 -10.11 13.12 11.06
C TYR A 88 -8.99 14.11 10.71
N ARG A 89 -7.78 13.79 11.16
CA ARG A 89 -6.56 14.54 10.86
C ARG A 89 -5.48 13.60 10.34
N LEU A 90 -5.05 13.84 9.11
CA LEU A 90 -3.91 13.16 8.49
C LEU A 90 -2.67 14.03 8.58
N ILE A 91 -1.54 13.41 8.93
CA ILE A 91 -0.20 14.01 8.89
C ILE A 91 0.66 13.18 7.93
N ILE A 92 1.39 13.84 7.04
CA ILE A 92 2.25 13.21 6.03
C ILE A 92 3.69 13.65 6.27
N ASN A 93 4.63 12.73 6.48
CA ASN A 93 6.02 13.08 6.73
C ASN A 93 6.95 12.45 5.70
N ASN A 94 8.12 13.07 5.48
CA ASN A 94 9.23 12.53 4.70
C ASN A 94 8.94 12.18 3.22
N LEU A 95 7.76 12.55 2.69
CA LEU A 95 7.46 12.39 1.27
C LEU A 95 8.09 13.52 0.45
N LYS A 96 8.57 13.15 -0.73
CA LYS A 96 9.23 14.06 -1.67
C LYS A 96 8.52 14.09 -3.01
N ASP A 97 8.56 15.23 -3.69
CA ASP A 97 8.21 15.33 -5.11
C ASP A 97 9.26 14.61 -5.99
N LYS A 98 9.05 14.60 -7.31
CA LYS A 98 10.01 14.01 -8.27
C LYS A 98 11.33 14.79 -8.39
N SER A 99 11.41 16.00 -7.85
CA SER A 99 12.61 16.83 -7.80
C SER A 99 13.39 16.67 -6.49
N GLY A 100 12.86 15.91 -5.53
CA GLY A 100 13.46 15.67 -4.21
C GLY A 100 13.03 16.65 -3.12
N ASN A 101 12.10 17.57 -3.38
CA ASN A 101 11.58 18.52 -2.40
C ASN A 101 10.65 17.81 -1.41
N VAL A 102 10.91 17.94 -0.12
CA VAL A 102 10.04 17.38 0.94
C VAL A 102 8.80 18.26 1.11
N ILE A 103 7.64 17.65 1.39
CA ILE A 103 6.43 18.40 1.76
C ILE A 103 6.74 19.32 2.95
N SER A 104 6.46 20.61 2.78
CA SER A 104 6.71 21.62 3.82
C SER A 104 5.81 21.44 5.05
N GLU A 105 6.29 21.88 6.21
CA GLU A 105 5.57 21.83 7.49
C GLU A 105 4.17 22.44 7.46
N SER A 106 3.92 23.49 6.67
CA SER A 106 2.60 24.13 6.57
C SER A 106 1.58 23.35 5.73
N HIS A 107 2.04 22.34 4.96
CA HIS A 107 1.21 21.59 4.01
C HIS A 107 1.14 20.09 4.32
N LYS A 108 1.76 19.65 5.40
CA LYS A 108 1.81 18.23 5.76
C LYS A 108 0.56 17.70 6.46
N MET A 109 -0.41 18.57 6.77
CA MET A 109 -1.63 18.22 7.49
C MET A 109 -2.86 18.40 6.61
N ALA A 110 -3.79 17.44 6.69
CA ALA A 110 -5.11 17.50 6.07
C ALA A 110 -6.19 17.12 7.10
N PHE A 111 -7.36 17.77 7.01
CA PHE A 111 -8.51 17.53 7.87
C PHE A 111 -9.71 17.14 7.01
N TYR A 112 -10.55 16.22 7.49
CA TYR A 112 -11.85 15.91 6.89
C TYR A 112 -12.85 15.37 7.91
#